data_AF-A0A433CME0-F1
#
_entry.id   AF-A0A433CME0-F1
#
_cell.length_a   1.000
_cell.length_b   1.000
_cell.length_c   1.000
_cell.angle_alpha   90.00
_cell.angle_beta   90.00
_cell.angle_gamma   90.00
#
_symmetry.space_group_name_H-M   'P 1'
#
loop_
_entity.id
_entity.type
_entity.pdbx_description
1 polymer ?
#
loop_
_entity_poly.entity_id
_entity_poly.type
_entity_poly.pdbx_seq_one_letter_code
_entity_poly.pdbx_strand_id
1 'polypeptide(L)'
;MGKLVLTPDIKDTLLKNIKLRTAVAEVLDRSFYTIYRLVKNDDAALTSASVLLVLQEHTGKSQEELLTEVKTDSEDKQLVENLK
;
A
#
# COMPACT_ATOMS: atom_id res chain seq x y z
N MET A 1 -16.93 -0.09 -5.91
CA MET A 1 -16.15 -1.19 -5.31
C MET A 1 -14.81 -0.59 -4.93
N GLY A 2 -14.44 -0.56 -3.64
CA GLY A 2 -13.23 0.14 -3.19
C GLY A 2 -11.97 -0.69 -3.43
N LYS A 3 -10.83 -0.02 -3.32
CA LYS A 3 -9.50 -0.61 -3.47
C LYS A 3 -8.92 -0.88 -2.09
N LEU A 4 -8.50 -2.12 -1.85
CA LEU A 4 -7.72 -2.47 -0.66
C LEU A 4 -6.30 -1.93 -0.79
N VAL A 5 -5.85 -1.24 0.26
CA VAL A 5 -4.51 -0.65 0.36
C VAL A 5 -3.97 -0.87 1.77
N LEU A 6 -2.67 -0.71 1.96
CA LEU A 6 -2.09 -0.70 3.30
C LEU A 6 -2.65 0.48 4.11
N THR A 7 -2.83 0.28 5.42
CA THR A 7 -3.19 1.38 6.31
C THR A 7 -2.09 2.45 6.35
N PRO A 8 -2.42 3.72 6.65
CA PRO A 8 -1.43 4.80 6.69
C PRO A 8 -0.24 4.53 7.63
N ASP A 9 -0.47 3.92 8.79
CA ASP A 9 0.57 3.60 9.76
C ASP A 9 1.55 2.52 9.24
N ILE A 10 1.05 1.55 8.48
CA ILE A 10 1.89 0.51 7.87
C ILE A 10 2.70 1.09 6.71
N LYS A 11 2.11 1.98 5.90
CA LYS A 11 2.86 2.74 4.88
C LYS A 11 4.00 3.51 5.53
N ASP A 12 3.72 4.24 6.61
CA ASP A 12 4.73 4.98 7.36
C ASP A 12 5.82 4.08 7.94
N THR A 13 5.45 2.94 8.50
CA THR A 13 6.39 1.95 9.03
C THR A 13 7.30 1.42 7.93
N LEU A 14 6.73 1.04 6.78
CA LEU A 14 7.48 0.59 5.61
C LEU A 14 8.41 1.70 5.06
N LEU A 15 7.99 2.97 5.13
CA LEU A 15 8.79 4.13 4.72
C LEU A 15 9.86 4.59 5.74
N LYS A 16 9.80 4.13 6.99
CA LYS A 16 10.77 4.49 8.03
C LYS A 16 11.69 3.34 8.43
N ASN A 17 11.26 2.08 8.23
CA ASN A 17 12.02 0.89 8.61
C ASN A 17 12.77 0.29 7.39
N ILE A 18 14.09 0.46 7.36
CA ILE A 18 14.95 -0.05 6.28
C ILE A 18 14.88 -1.57 6.17
N LYS A 19 14.92 -2.29 7.31
CA LYS A 19 14.89 -3.77 7.31
C LYS A 19 13.60 -4.31 6.71
N LEU A 20 12.46 -3.76 7.15
CA LEU A 20 11.15 -4.13 6.62
C LEU A 20 11.04 -3.84 5.13
N ARG A 21 11.49 -2.67 4.68
CA ARG A 21 11.44 -2.32 3.26
C ARG A 21 12.31 -3.23 2.41
N THR A 22 13.50 -3.60 2.90
CA THR A 22 14.36 -4.56 2.20
C THR A 22 13.69 -5.93 2.08
N ALA A 23 13.09 -6.44 3.16
CA ALA A 23 12.37 -7.72 3.11
C ALA A 23 11.21 -7.70 2.09
N VAL A 24 10.42 -6.62 2.05
CA VAL A 24 9.36 -6.45 1.05
C VAL A 24 9.93 -6.32 -0.38
N ALA A 25 11.09 -5.66 -0.53
CA ALA A 25 11.76 -5.52 -1.82
C ALA A 25 12.23 -6.88 -2.37
N GLU A 26 12.78 -7.74 -1.51
CA GLU A 26 13.19 -9.10 -1.85
C GLU A 26 12.01 -9.96 -2.28
N VAL A 27 10.90 -9.93 -1.52
CA VAL A 27 9.69 -10.70 -1.86
C VAL A 27 9.10 -10.30 -3.21
N LEU A 28 9.17 -9.03 -3.56
CA LEU A 28 8.64 -8.53 -4.83
C LEU A 28 9.63 -8.61 -5.99
N ASP A 29 10.87 -9.04 -5.75
CA ASP A 29 11.99 -8.96 -6.71
C ASP A 29 12.09 -7.54 -7.32
N ARG A 30 12.17 -6.54 -6.44
CA ARG A 30 12.25 -5.13 -6.80
C ARG A 30 13.37 -4.44 -6.04
N SER A 31 13.84 -3.31 -6.58
CA SER A 31 14.79 -2.48 -5.87
C SER A 31 14.13 -1.77 -4.67
N PHE A 32 14.93 -1.50 -3.64
CA PHE A 32 14.52 -0.73 -2.47
C PHE A 32 13.82 0.60 -2.82
N TYR A 33 14.35 1.32 -3.82
CA TYR A 33 13.77 2.58 -4.31
C TYR A 33 12.40 2.37 -4.97
N THR A 34 12.18 1.23 -5.61
CA THR A 34 10.88 0.92 -6.22
C THR A 34 9.81 0.77 -5.15
N ILE A 35 10.10 0.13 -4.01
CA ILE A 35 9.13 -0.01 -2.92
C ILE A 35 8.63 1.35 -2.42
N TYR A 36 9.52 2.36 -2.32
CA TYR A 36 9.10 3.72 -1.95
C TYR A 36 7.99 4.26 -2.88
N ARG A 37 8.15 4.06 -4.20
CA ARG A 37 7.14 4.50 -5.19
C ARG A 37 5.86 3.70 -5.09
N LEU A 38 5.95 2.38 -4.90
CA LEU A 38 4.78 1.52 -4.72
C LEU A 38 3.96 1.97 -3.52
N VAL A 39 4.62 2.31 -2.40
CA VAL A 39 3.93 2.77 -1.18
C VAL A 39 3.22 4.10 -1.39
N LYS A 40 3.83 5.03 -2.13
CA LYS A 40 3.23 6.34 -2.42
C LYS A 40 2.03 6.27 -3.37
N ASN A 41 1.97 5.25 -4.22
CA ASN A 41 0.92 5.08 -5.24
C ASN A 41 -0.12 4.04 -4.85
N ASP A 42 -0.06 3.52 -3.62
CA ASP A 42 -0.94 2.48 -3.12
C ASP A 42 -0.98 1.26 -4.05
N ASP A 43 0.18 0.84 -4.55
CA ASP A 43 0.27 -0.23 -5.54
C ASP A 43 -0.29 -1.56 -5.02
N ALA A 44 -1.05 -2.28 -5.84
CA ALA A 44 -1.69 -3.54 -5.46
C ALA A 44 -0.67 -4.65 -5.15
N ALA A 45 0.57 -4.56 -5.62
CA ALA A 45 1.62 -5.50 -5.25
C ALA A 45 1.87 -5.52 -3.72
N LEU A 46 1.62 -4.39 -3.04
CA LEU A 46 1.80 -4.28 -1.59
C LEU A 46 0.71 -4.97 -0.77
N THR A 47 -0.41 -5.34 -1.40
CA THR A 47 -1.50 -6.12 -0.76
C THR A 47 -1.49 -7.58 -1.21
N SER A 48 -0.43 -8.02 -1.90
CA SER A 48 -0.24 -9.44 -2.23
C SER A 48 0.01 -10.27 -0.98
N ALA A 49 -0.40 -11.54 -1.01
CA ALA A 49 -0.29 -12.46 0.14
C ALA A 49 1.15 -12.54 0.70
N SER A 50 2.16 -12.64 -0.17
CA SER A 50 3.56 -12.73 0.25
C SER A 50 4.05 -11.47 0.96
N VAL A 51 3.62 -10.29 0.52
CA VAL A 51 3.97 -9.03 1.19
C VAL A 51 3.25 -8.92 2.53
N LEU A 52 1.96 -9.30 2.58
CA LEU A 52 1.20 -9.30 3.82
C LEU A 52 1.84 -10.21 4.87
N LEU A 53 2.28 -11.41 4.50
CA LEU A 53 3.00 -12.31 5.41
C LEU A 53 4.24 -11.64 6.02
N VAL A 54 5.09 -11.02 5.19
CA VAL A 54 6.28 -10.30 5.68
C VAL A 54 5.91 -9.16 6.63
N LEU A 55 4.86 -8.41 6.31
CA LEU A 55 4.37 -7.32 7.16
C LEU A 55 3.84 -7.86 8.49
N GLN A 56 3.10 -8.96 8.49
CA GLN A 56 2.60 -9.59 9.72
C GLN A 56 3.75 -10.07 10.61
N GLU A 57 4.73 -10.78 10.03
CA GLU A 57 5.91 -11.27 10.77
C GLU A 57 6.72 -10.13 11.41
N HIS A 58 6.88 -9.01 10.71
CA HIS A 58 7.69 -7.89 11.19
C HIS A 58 6.95 -6.94 12.13
N THR A 59 5.63 -6.80 11.99
CA THR A 59 4.85 -5.83 12.77
C THR A 59 4.03 -6.47 13.88
N GLY A 60 3.84 -7.80 13.83
CA GLY A 60 2.97 -8.54 14.76
C GLY A 60 1.47 -8.30 14.57
N LYS A 61 1.07 -7.59 13.50
CA LYS A 61 -0.32 -7.21 13.22
C LYS A 61 -1.07 -8.28 12.43
N SER A 62 -2.38 -8.36 12.62
CA SER A 62 -3.27 -9.18 11.80
C SER A 62 -3.46 -8.59 10.39
N GLN A 63 -3.98 -9.39 9.45
CA GLN A 63 -4.26 -8.89 8.11
C GLN A 63 -5.33 -7.77 8.11
N GLU A 64 -6.31 -7.81 9.00
CA GLU A 64 -7.31 -6.74 9.11
C GLU A 64 -6.67 -5.42 9.59
N GLU A 65 -5.66 -5.50 10.45
CA GLU A 65 -4.93 -4.33 10.94
C GLU A 65 -3.95 -3.76 9.91
N LEU A 66 -3.56 -4.53 8.89
CA LEU A 66 -2.66 -4.09 7.82
C LEU A 66 -3.39 -3.35 6.69
N LEU A 67 -4.69 -3.59 6.51
CA LEU A 67 -5.43 -3.21 5.31
C LEU A 67 -6.57 -2.25 5.60
N THR A 68 -6.84 -1.36 4.64
CA THR A 68 -8.01 -0.49 4.63
C THR A 68 -8.57 -0.40 3.22
N GLU A 69 -9.88 -0.18 3.11
CA GLU A 69 -10.54 0.03 1.82
C GLU A 69 -10.65 1.53 1.55
N VAL A 70 -10.14 1.97 0.40
CA VAL A 70 -10.26 3.35 -0.07
C VAL A 70 -11.23 3.38 -1.24
N LYS A 71 -12.19 4.31 -1.21
CA LYS A 71 -13.10 4.54 -2.34
C LYS A 71 -12.29 5.05 -3.53
N THR A 72 -12.35 4.34 -4.65
CA THR A 72 -11.85 4.84 -5.92
C THR A 72 -12.89 5.80 -6.47
N ASP A 73 -12.81 7.08 -6.10
CA ASP A 73 -13.65 8.11 -6.71
C ASP A 73 -13.16 8.36 -8.13
N SER A 74 -13.73 7.60 -9.06
CA SER A 74 -13.56 7.82 -10.49
C SER A 74 -14.64 8.75 -11.07
N GLU A 75 -15.26 9.60 -10.24
CA GLU A 75 -16.34 10.52 -10.63
C GLU A 75 -16.13 12.00 -10.25
N ASP A 76 -14.95 12.43 -9.75
CA ASP A 76 -14.70 13.84 -9.42
C ASP A 76 -14.21 14.71 -10.61
N LYS A 77 -14.25 14.17 -11.84
CA LYS A 77 -13.96 14.94 -13.06
C LYS A 77 -15.19 15.39 -13.85
N GLN A 78 -16.40 14.97 -13.51
CA GLN A 78 -17.62 15.31 -14.28
C GLN A 78 -18.44 16.49 -13.73
N LEU A 79 -18.15 16.98 -12.52
CA LEU A 79 -18.91 18.10 -11.93
C LEU A 79 -18.51 19.49 -12.45
N VAL A 80 -17.45 19.61 -13.26
CA VAL A 80 -16.96 20.91 -13.77
C VAL A 80 -17.53 21.28 -15.15
N GLU A 81 -18.18 20.35 -15.87
CA GLU A 81 -18.78 20.65 -17.19
C GLU A 81 -20.27 21.04 -17.14
N ASN A 82 -20.97 20.82 -16.03
CA ASN A 82 -22.39 21.19 -15.90
C ASN A 82 -22.63 22.63 -15.41
N LEU A 83 -21.58 23.47 -15.38
CA LEU A 83 -21.64 24.87 -14.94
C LEU A 83 -21.14 25.87 -16.00
N LYS A 84 -21.14 25.49 -17.28
CA LYS A 84 -20.90 26.43 -18.40
C LYS A 84 -22.13 26.59 -19.27
#